data_AF-A0AAD4BV09-F1
#
_entry.id   AF-A0AAD4BV09-F1
#
_cell.length_a   1.000
_cell.length_b   1.000
_cell.length_c   1.000
_cell.angle_alpha   90.00
_cell.angle_beta   90.00
_cell.angle_gamma   90.00
#
_symmetry.space_group_name_H-M   'P 1'
#
loop_
_entity.id
_entity.type
_entity.pdbx_description
1 polymer ?
#
loop_
_entity_poly.entity_id
_entity_poly.type
_entity_poly.pdbx_seq_one_letter_code
_entity_poly.pdbx_strand_id
1 'polypeptide(L)'
;MATTSIFGQEKNPRGIPKAPFITNVEEYIGSPDGDVEGPLKAFQDAIAKYRYMDANMTQRRRSLEDKIPDIKKTLYMVEFLERRVSKPSGREGKQKADEDTDELDDGEVAKKPLTTTFELNDTLYAEAELEDTDTVYLWLGANVMLSYNIPVAISLLRSKLGAAEASLKTTIEDLEFLREQLTMMEVNTARMYNWDVKRRRGQVAETAGKKG
;
A
#
# COMPACT_ATOMS: atom_id res chain seq x y z
N MET A 1 14.61 -29.22 26.83
CA MET A 1 13.89 -27.93 26.87
C MET A 1 13.26 -27.73 25.51
N ALA A 2 11.98 -28.08 25.35
CA ALA A 2 11.30 -27.90 24.08
C ALA A 2 11.10 -26.40 23.83
N THR A 3 11.78 -25.86 22.82
CA THR A 3 11.52 -24.51 22.29
C THR A 3 10.16 -24.54 21.62
N THR A 4 9.10 -24.32 22.37
CA THR A 4 7.75 -24.16 21.82
C THR A 4 7.76 -22.97 20.87
N SER A 5 7.67 -23.24 19.56
CA SER A 5 7.59 -22.20 18.55
C SER A 5 6.41 -21.28 18.87
N ILE A 6 6.70 -20.00 19.09
CA ILE A 6 5.68 -18.98 19.39
C ILE A 6 4.85 -18.66 18.16
N PHE A 7 5.37 -18.90 16.95
CA PHE A 7 4.58 -18.70 15.76
C PHE A 7 3.62 -19.88 15.59
N GLY A 8 2.34 -19.57 15.41
CA GLY A 8 1.35 -20.56 15.02
C GLY A 8 1.73 -21.25 13.72
N GLN A 9 1.24 -22.46 13.50
CA GLN A 9 1.47 -23.19 12.24
C GLN A 9 0.75 -22.53 11.06
N GLU A 10 -0.31 -21.76 11.33
CA GLU A 10 -1.07 -21.02 10.33
C GLU A 10 -0.32 -19.77 9.87
N LYS A 11 -0.31 -19.54 8.56
CA LYS A 11 0.24 -18.35 7.92
C LYS A 11 -0.82 -17.74 7.01
N ASN A 12 -0.77 -16.44 6.79
CA ASN A 12 -1.57 -15.81 5.75
C ASN A 12 -1.08 -16.24 4.34
N PRO A 13 -1.83 -15.96 3.26
CA PRO A 13 -1.43 -16.31 1.89
C PRO A 13 -0.06 -15.77 1.44
N ARG A 14 0.49 -14.79 2.16
CA ARG A 14 1.80 -14.17 1.89
C ARG A 14 2.91 -14.65 2.84
N GLY A 15 2.63 -15.64 3.68
CA GLY A 15 3.60 -16.29 4.56
C GLY A 15 3.84 -15.60 5.90
N ILE A 16 3.06 -14.58 6.26
CA ILE A 16 3.12 -13.92 7.57
C ILE A 16 2.56 -14.88 8.62
N PRO A 17 3.34 -15.25 9.66
CA PRO A 17 2.88 -16.18 10.68
C PRO A 17 1.77 -15.61 11.56
N LYS A 18 0.78 -16.43 11.89
CA LYS A 18 -0.28 -16.09 12.82
C LYS A 18 0.22 -16.17 14.27
N ALA A 19 -0.13 -15.17 15.07
CA ALA A 19 0.10 -15.17 16.50
C ALA A 19 -0.84 -16.19 17.18
N PRO A 20 -0.34 -17.08 18.05
CA PRO A 20 -1.18 -18.01 18.79
C PRO A 20 -1.99 -17.23 19.82
N PHE A 21 -3.15 -17.73 20.19
CA PHE A 21 -3.88 -17.22 21.35
C PHE A 21 -3.66 -18.13 22.55
N ILE A 22 -3.16 -17.58 23.65
CA ILE A 22 -2.90 -18.38 24.86
C ILE A 22 -4.12 -18.24 25.78
N THR A 23 -4.97 -19.26 25.76
CA THR A 23 -6.18 -19.33 26.60
C THR A 23 -5.83 -19.55 28.07
N ASN A 24 -4.96 -20.53 28.34
CA ASN A 24 -4.48 -20.89 29.67
C ASN A 24 -2.96 -20.71 29.76
N VAL A 25 -2.54 -19.74 30.56
CA VAL A 25 -1.12 -19.40 30.75
C VAL A 25 -0.39 -20.48 31.54
N GLU A 26 -1.04 -21.13 32.50
CA GLU A 26 -0.45 -22.17 33.33
C GLU A 26 -0.13 -23.43 32.52
N GLU A 27 -1.04 -23.83 31.63
CA GLU A 27 -0.82 -24.92 30.68
C GLU A 27 0.30 -24.60 29.69
N TYR A 28 0.36 -23.35 29.22
CA TYR A 28 1.40 -22.90 28.29
C TYR A 28 2.81 -22.91 28.92
N ILE A 29 2.91 -22.58 30.20
CA ILE A 29 4.16 -22.60 30.97
C ILE A 29 4.51 -24.03 31.43
N GLY A 30 3.54 -24.95 31.45
CA GLY A 30 3.71 -26.38 31.73
C GLY A 30 3.91 -26.71 33.21
N SER A 31 3.94 -25.71 34.11
CA SER A 31 4.04 -25.90 35.55
C SER A 31 3.49 -24.67 36.31
N PRO A 32 2.84 -24.86 37.48
CA PRO A 32 2.44 -23.76 38.36
C PRO A 32 3.61 -22.86 38.80
N ASP A 33 4.82 -23.43 38.91
CA ASP A 33 6.06 -22.74 39.26
C ASP A 33 6.97 -22.44 38.07
N GLY A 34 6.49 -22.60 36.83
CA GLY A 34 7.33 -22.44 35.65
C GLY A 34 7.82 -21.00 35.43
N ASP A 35 8.91 -20.89 34.67
CA ASP A 35 9.53 -19.60 34.35
C ASP A 35 8.72 -18.83 33.30
N VAL A 36 8.44 -17.56 33.60
CA VAL A 36 7.72 -16.63 32.71
C VAL A 36 8.67 -15.79 31.87
N GLU A 37 9.94 -15.67 32.27
CA GLU A 37 10.90 -14.76 31.64
C GLU A 37 11.24 -15.21 30.21
N GLY A 38 11.48 -16.52 30.03
CA GLY A 38 11.69 -17.11 28.70
C GLY A 38 10.54 -16.80 27.73
N PRO A 39 9.29 -17.22 28.03
CA PRO A 39 8.12 -16.88 27.23
C PRO A 39 7.91 -15.38 26.97
N LEU A 40 8.13 -14.52 27.99
CA LEU A 40 7.94 -13.07 27.85
C LEU A 40 8.93 -12.47 26.86
N LYS A 41 10.22 -12.85 26.97
CA LYS A 41 11.26 -12.44 26.02
C LYS A 41 10.90 -12.87 24.60
N ALA A 42 10.40 -14.09 24.49
CA ALA A 42 10.07 -14.68 23.22
C ALA A 42 8.84 -13.97 22.58
N PHE A 43 7.86 -13.51 23.36
CA PHE A 43 6.77 -12.65 22.86
C PHE A 43 7.26 -11.28 22.43
N GLN A 44 8.20 -10.68 23.17
CA GLN A 44 8.83 -9.41 22.78
C GLN A 44 9.55 -9.53 21.43
N ASP A 45 10.28 -10.63 21.19
CA ASP A 45 10.92 -10.91 19.91
C ASP A 45 9.90 -11.05 18.77
N ALA A 46 8.76 -11.70 19.02
CA ALA A 46 7.68 -11.82 18.03
C ALA A 46 7.03 -10.45 17.74
N ILE A 47 6.75 -9.64 18.75
CA ILE A 47 6.25 -8.26 18.60
C ILE A 47 7.21 -7.43 17.76
N ALA A 48 8.51 -7.51 18.04
CA ALA A 48 9.53 -6.79 17.27
C ALA A 48 9.51 -7.17 15.78
N LYS A 49 9.37 -8.47 15.47
CA LYS A 49 9.24 -8.98 14.09
C LYS A 49 7.96 -8.47 13.41
N TYR A 50 6.82 -8.50 14.10
CA TYR A 50 5.58 -7.97 13.54
C TYR A 50 5.65 -6.46 13.29
N ARG A 51 6.23 -5.68 14.20
CA ARG A 51 6.45 -4.23 14.01
C ARG A 51 7.39 -3.93 12.84
N TYR A 52 8.44 -4.72 12.66
CA TYR A 52 9.33 -4.58 11.51
C TYR A 52 8.59 -4.83 10.18
N MET A 53 7.77 -5.89 10.12
CA MET A 53 6.94 -6.18 8.95
C MET A 53 5.92 -5.07 8.68
N ASP A 54 5.27 -4.55 9.73
CA ASP A 54 4.29 -3.45 9.63
C ASP A 54 4.93 -2.17 9.09
N ALA A 55 6.12 -1.81 9.59
CA ALA A 55 6.86 -0.64 9.11
C ALA A 55 7.23 -0.78 7.62
N ASN A 56 7.73 -1.96 7.20
CA ASN A 56 8.07 -2.22 5.81
C ASN A 56 6.84 -2.17 4.88
N MET A 57 5.73 -2.79 5.29
CA MET A 57 4.49 -2.78 4.52
C MET A 57 3.86 -1.37 4.47
N THR A 58 3.98 -0.59 5.54
CA THR A 58 3.54 0.81 5.59
C THR A 58 4.34 1.67 4.60
N GLN A 59 5.66 1.49 4.54
CA GLN A 59 6.49 2.21 3.56
C GLN A 59 6.11 1.83 2.12
N ARG A 60 5.90 0.53 1.86
CA ARG A 60 5.45 0.05 0.55
C ARG A 60 4.08 0.61 0.16
N ARG A 61 3.14 0.67 1.10
CA ARG A 61 1.82 1.29 0.91
C ARG A 61 1.95 2.74 0.48
N ARG A 62 2.72 3.55 1.22
CA ARG A 62 2.95 4.98 0.89
C ARG A 62 3.51 5.14 -0.51
N SER A 63 4.55 4.36 -0.85
CA SER A 63 5.15 4.40 -2.19
C SER A 63 4.17 4.04 -3.31
N LEU A 64 3.17 3.19 -3.05
CA LEU A 64 2.12 2.85 -4.02
C LEU A 64 1.05 3.95 -4.08
N GLU A 65 0.64 4.51 -2.94
CA GLU A 65 -0.29 5.63 -2.84
C GLU A 65 0.23 6.88 -3.56
N ASP A 66 1.55 7.10 -3.56
CA ASP A 66 2.18 8.21 -4.30
C ASP A 66 2.24 7.92 -5.82
N LYS A 67 2.61 6.69 -6.21
CA LYS A 67 2.81 6.32 -7.63
C LYS A 67 1.53 6.15 -8.42
N ILE A 68 0.46 5.67 -7.79
CA ILE A 68 -0.81 5.39 -8.48
C ILE A 68 -1.39 6.66 -9.13
N PRO A 69 -1.48 7.81 -8.44
CA PRO A 69 -1.88 9.08 -9.03
C PRO A 69 -1.02 9.47 -10.24
N ASP A 70 0.29 9.30 -10.16
CA ASP A 70 1.20 9.64 -11.27
C ASP A 70 0.93 8.77 -12.50
N ILE A 71 0.78 7.44 -12.32
CA ILE A 71 0.41 6.52 -13.40
C ILE A 71 -0.96 6.91 -14.00
N LYS A 72 -1.93 7.31 -13.18
CA LYS A 72 -3.25 7.77 -13.65
C LYS A 72 -3.16 9.04 -14.47
N LYS A 73 -2.38 10.04 -14.03
CA LYS A 73 -2.15 11.28 -14.77
C LYS A 73 -1.46 11.01 -16.11
N THR A 74 -0.43 10.17 -16.13
CA THR A 74 0.25 9.77 -17.37
C THR A 74 -0.70 9.05 -18.31
N LEU A 75 -1.48 8.09 -17.82
CA LEU A 75 -2.46 7.38 -18.62
C LEU A 75 -3.51 8.33 -19.21
N TYR A 76 -4.04 9.25 -18.40
CA TYR A 76 -4.99 10.26 -18.85
C TYR A 76 -4.43 11.11 -19.99
N MET A 77 -3.17 11.53 -19.88
CA MET A 77 -2.51 12.32 -20.93
C MET A 77 -2.34 11.51 -22.22
N VAL A 78 -1.90 10.27 -22.14
CA VAL A 78 -1.74 9.42 -23.34
C VAL A 78 -3.09 9.14 -24.01
N GLU A 79 -4.14 8.88 -23.23
CA GLU A 79 -5.51 8.76 -23.76
C GLU A 79 -6.04 10.07 -24.36
N PHE A 80 -5.65 11.22 -23.81
CA PHE A 80 -5.98 12.52 -24.38
C PHE A 80 -5.32 12.71 -25.75
N LEU A 81 -4.04 12.34 -25.89
CA LEU A 81 -3.35 12.35 -27.17
C LEU A 81 -4.01 11.38 -28.17
N GLU A 82 -4.39 10.18 -27.73
CA GLU A 82 -5.13 9.21 -28.57
C GLU A 82 -6.44 9.80 -29.10
N ARG A 83 -7.23 10.47 -28.25
CA ARG A 83 -8.50 11.09 -28.65
C ARG A 83 -8.33 12.21 -29.67
N ARG A 84 -7.21 12.95 -29.61
CA ARG A 84 -6.87 13.98 -30.60
C ARG A 84 -6.45 13.38 -31.93
N VAL A 85 -5.67 12.30 -31.91
CA VAL A 85 -5.22 11.61 -33.12
C VAL A 85 -6.39 10.88 -33.81
N SER A 86 -7.24 10.19 -33.04
CA SER A 86 -8.31 9.31 -33.54
C SER A 86 -9.57 10.01 -34.02
N LYS A 87 -9.80 11.29 -33.68
CA LYS A 87 -10.91 12.08 -34.23
C LYS A 87 -10.45 12.74 -35.54
N PRO A 88 -10.81 12.21 -36.73
CA PRO A 88 -10.80 13.01 -37.93
C PRO A 88 -11.86 14.11 -37.77
N SER A 89 -11.57 15.29 -38.31
CA SER A 89 -12.49 16.42 -38.44
C SER A 89 -13.91 15.97 -38.82
N GLY A 90 -14.90 16.23 -37.96
CA GLY A 90 -16.31 16.16 -38.34
C GLY A 90 -17.16 15.08 -37.66
N ARG A 91 -17.36 15.16 -36.34
CA ARG A 91 -18.69 14.93 -35.71
C ARG A 91 -18.64 15.31 -34.22
N GLU A 92 -18.93 16.56 -33.90
CA GLU A 92 -19.38 16.88 -32.55
C GLU A 92 -20.87 16.50 -32.45
N GLY A 93 -21.14 15.43 -31.69
CA GLY A 93 -22.44 15.26 -31.09
C GLY A 93 -22.62 16.39 -30.08
N LYS A 94 -23.51 17.34 -30.40
CA LYS A 94 -24.01 18.37 -29.49
C LYS A 94 -24.34 17.73 -28.13
N GLN A 95 -23.65 18.14 -27.08
CA GLN A 95 -24.20 18.10 -25.74
C GLN A 95 -24.19 19.53 -25.20
N LYS A 96 -25.41 20.06 -25.05
CA LYS A 96 -25.74 21.43 -24.65
C LYS A 96 -25.34 21.72 -23.20
N ALA A 97 -24.89 22.95 -22.97
CA ALA A 97 -25.04 23.83 -21.78
C ALA A 97 -23.74 24.64 -21.63
N ASP A 98 -23.67 25.97 -21.58
CA ASP A 98 -24.64 27.06 -21.63
C ASP A 98 -23.88 28.32 -22.10
N GLU A 99 -24.64 29.22 -22.74
CA GLU A 99 -24.51 30.67 -22.91
C GLU A 99 -23.14 31.37 -23.07
N ASP A 100 -23.13 32.16 -24.15
CA ASP A 100 -22.47 33.46 -24.33
C ASP A 100 -21.06 33.47 -24.92
N THR A 101 -20.99 33.44 -26.26
CA THR A 101 -20.32 34.48 -27.07
C THR A 101 -20.66 34.27 -28.54
N ASP A 102 -21.19 35.33 -29.16
CA ASP A 102 -21.30 35.50 -30.61
C ASP A 102 -19.94 35.31 -31.29
N GLU A 103 -19.85 34.39 -32.24
CA GLU A 103 -19.05 34.58 -33.46
C GLU A 103 -19.49 33.55 -34.53
N LEU A 104 -20.16 34.06 -35.55
CA LEU A 104 -20.42 33.36 -36.81
C LEU A 104 -19.09 33.27 -37.58
N ASP A 105 -18.44 32.11 -37.55
CA ASP A 105 -17.33 31.79 -38.46
C ASP A 105 -17.67 30.50 -39.24
N ASP A 106 -18.07 30.69 -40.50
CA ASP A 106 -18.39 29.64 -41.48
C ASP A 106 -17.12 29.31 -42.31
N GLY A 107 -16.02 29.03 -41.61
CA GLY A 107 -14.70 28.72 -42.18
C GLY A 107 -14.21 27.34 -41.73
N GLU A 108 -13.51 26.61 -42.60
CA GLU A 108 -12.94 25.29 -42.35
C GLU A 108 -12.25 25.20 -40.97
N VAL A 109 -12.80 24.39 -40.06
CA VAL A 109 -12.17 24.10 -38.77
C VAL A 109 -11.01 23.12 -39.00
N ALA A 110 -9.89 23.66 -39.49
CA ALA A 110 -8.60 22.99 -39.45
C ALA A 110 -8.28 22.62 -37.99
N LYS A 111 -7.73 21.42 -37.75
CA LYS A 111 -7.24 20.99 -36.43
C LYS A 111 -6.40 22.12 -35.83
N LYS A 112 -6.92 22.81 -34.79
CA LYS A 112 -6.12 23.83 -34.10
C LYS A 112 -4.88 23.14 -33.50
N PRO A 113 -3.65 23.63 -33.78
CA PRO A 113 -2.46 23.10 -33.14
C PRO A 113 -2.62 23.22 -31.62
N LEU A 114 -2.25 22.18 -30.88
CA LEU A 114 -2.33 22.26 -29.42
C LEU A 114 -1.14 23.05 -28.92
N THR A 115 -1.39 24.28 -28.52
CA THR A 115 -0.42 25.08 -27.79
C THR A 115 -0.37 24.61 -26.34
N THR A 116 0.82 24.31 -25.85
CA THR A 116 1.04 23.91 -24.47
C THR A 116 2.33 24.52 -23.93
N THR A 117 2.41 24.65 -22.61
CA THR A 117 3.59 25.16 -21.92
C THR A 117 4.43 24.00 -21.39
N PHE A 118 5.64 23.85 -21.92
CA PHE A 118 6.59 22.85 -21.48
C PHE A 118 7.48 23.40 -20.38
N GLU A 119 7.65 22.61 -19.31
CA GLU A 119 8.58 22.90 -18.23
C GLU A 119 10.02 22.66 -18.70
N LEU A 120 10.84 23.72 -18.71
CA LEU A 120 12.28 23.66 -18.97
C LEU A 120 13.08 23.57 -17.66
N ASN A 121 12.55 24.19 -16.59
CA ASN A 121 13.05 24.17 -15.22
C ASN A 121 11.88 24.48 -14.27
N ASP A 122 12.04 24.25 -12.96
CA ASP A 122 11.01 24.43 -11.92
C ASP A 122 10.29 25.79 -11.97
N THR A 123 10.96 26.84 -12.48
CA THR A 123 10.39 28.19 -12.63
C THR A 123 10.44 28.72 -14.07
N LEU A 124 10.75 27.88 -15.06
CA LEU A 124 10.91 28.29 -16.46
C LEU A 124 10.04 27.41 -17.37
N TYR A 125 9.11 28.04 -18.06
CA TYR A 125 8.22 27.40 -19.01
C TYR A 125 8.39 28.02 -20.40
N ALA A 126 8.26 27.20 -21.44
CA ALA A 126 8.22 27.65 -22.83
C ALA A 126 6.93 27.22 -23.50
N GLU A 127 6.31 28.15 -24.23
CA GLU A 127 5.14 27.87 -25.04
C GLU A 127 5.56 27.22 -26.36
N ALA A 128 4.90 26.12 -26.73
CA ALA A 128 5.13 25.45 -28.01
C ALA A 128 3.84 24.84 -28.56
N GLU A 129 3.77 24.75 -29.88
CA GLU A 129 2.69 24.09 -30.60
C GLU A 129 3.03 22.62 -30.83
N LEU A 130 2.10 21.72 -30.47
CA LEU A 130 2.27 20.27 -30.57
C LEU A 130 1.59 19.72 -31.82
N GLU A 131 2.41 19.13 -32.70
CA GLU A 131 1.96 18.32 -33.83
C GLU A 131 1.34 17.00 -33.37
N ASP A 132 0.42 16.46 -34.17
CA ASP A 132 -0.15 15.15 -33.90
C ASP A 132 0.92 14.06 -34.08
N THR A 133 1.05 13.18 -33.10
CA THR A 133 2.06 12.11 -33.10
C THR A 133 1.41 10.78 -32.77
N ASP A 134 1.93 9.71 -33.36
CA ASP A 134 1.46 8.34 -33.11
C ASP A 134 2.20 7.64 -31.97
N THR A 135 3.26 8.28 -31.45
CA THR A 135 4.19 7.69 -30.48
C THR A 135 4.42 8.58 -29.27
N VAL A 136 4.65 7.95 -28.12
CA VAL A 136 5.00 8.60 -26.86
C VAL A 136 6.26 7.97 -26.28
N TYR A 137 7.08 8.76 -25.61
CA TYR A 137 8.27 8.28 -24.93
C TYR A 137 7.96 8.05 -23.45
N LEU A 138 8.16 6.83 -22.97
CA LEU A 138 7.93 6.46 -21.57
C LEU A 138 9.27 6.17 -20.87
N TRP A 139 9.44 6.76 -19.69
CA TRP A 139 10.58 6.48 -18.81
C TRP A 139 10.33 5.21 -18.00
N LEU A 140 11.15 4.19 -18.18
CA LEU A 140 11.00 2.89 -17.50
C LEU A 140 11.86 2.76 -16.24
N GLY A 141 12.72 3.75 -15.97
CA GLY A 141 13.70 3.73 -14.89
C GLY A 141 15.08 3.23 -15.36
N ALA A 142 16.04 3.18 -14.43
CA ALA A 142 17.42 2.75 -14.69
C ALA A 142 18.08 3.43 -15.90
N ASN A 143 17.80 4.72 -16.11
CA ASN A 143 18.27 5.52 -17.25
C ASN A 143 17.79 5.03 -18.63
N VAL A 144 16.63 4.35 -18.67
CA VAL A 144 16.04 3.83 -19.90
C VAL A 144 14.72 4.52 -20.21
N MET A 145 14.63 5.06 -21.43
CA MET A 145 13.42 5.61 -22.04
C MET A 145 13.16 4.85 -23.34
N LEU A 146 11.91 4.47 -23.61
CA LEU A 146 11.51 3.80 -24.85
C LEU A 146 10.31 4.51 -25.51
N SER A 147 10.32 4.54 -26.84
CA SER A 147 9.19 5.01 -27.65
C SER A 147 8.16 3.89 -27.81
N TYR A 148 6.88 4.21 -27.60
CA TYR A 148 5.74 3.31 -27.79
C TYR A 148 4.69 3.97 -28.66
N ASN A 149 4.04 3.21 -29.53
CA ASN A 149 2.81 3.67 -30.17
C ASN A 149 1.75 3.92 -29.09
N ILE A 150 0.92 4.95 -29.26
CA ILE A 150 -0.11 5.36 -28.30
C ILE A 150 -0.96 4.18 -27.78
N PRO A 151 -1.51 3.28 -28.62
CA PRO A 151 -2.33 2.17 -28.13
C PRO A 151 -1.55 1.17 -27.26
N VAL A 152 -0.27 0.96 -27.59
CA VAL A 152 0.62 0.07 -26.83
C VAL A 152 0.98 0.70 -25.49
N ALA A 153 1.26 2.02 -25.48
CA ALA A 153 1.52 2.78 -24.26
C ALA A 153 0.32 2.74 -23.30
N ILE A 154 -0.91 2.91 -23.80
CA ILE A 154 -2.14 2.81 -23.00
C ILE A 154 -2.27 1.42 -22.39
N SER A 155 -2.09 0.36 -23.18
CA SER A 155 -2.15 -1.02 -22.68
C SER A 155 -1.11 -1.29 -21.60
N LEU A 156 0.13 -0.82 -21.81
CA LEU A 156 1.21 -0.93 -20.83
C LEU A 156 0.88 -0.19 -19.53
N LEU A 157 0.44 1.07 -19.62
CA LEU A 157 0.10 1.90 -18.46
C LEU A 157 -1.11 1.33 -17.69
N ARG A 158 -2.14 0.82 -18.39
CA ARG A 158 -3.29 0.13 -17.77
C ARG A 158 -2.86 -1.13 -17.03
N SER A 159 -2.00 -1.95 -17.64
CA SER A 159 -1.45 -3.14 -17.00
C SER A 159 -0.65 -2.80 -15.73
N LYS A 160 0.21 -1.78 -15.80
CA LYS A 160 0.98 -1.29 -14.65
C LYS A 160 0.09 -0.71 -13.55
N LEU A 161 -0.93 0.05 -13.92
CA LEU A 161 -1.92 0.59 -12.99
C LEU A 161 -2.65 -0.52 -12.24
N GLY A 162 -3.19 -1.51 -12.97
CA GLY A 162 -3.88 -2.65 -12.35
C GLY A 162 -2.97 -3.45 -11.42
N ALA A 163 -1.71 -3.68 -11.81
CA ALA A 163 -0.74 -4.35 -10.95
C ALA A 163 -0.42 -3.53 -9.68
N ALA A 164 -0.29 -2.21 -9.80
CA ALA A 164 -0.05 -1.32 -8.67
C ALA A 164 -1.25 -1.27 -7.71
N GLU A 165 -2.48 -1.15 -8.23
CA GLU A 165 -3.72 -1.15 -7.45
C GLU A 165 -3.94 -2.50 -6.74
N ALA A 166 -3.70 -3.62 -7.42
CA ALA A 166 -3.75 -4.95 -6.80
C ALA A 166 -2.66 -5.11 -5.71
N SER A 167 -1.44 -4.63 -5.96
CA SER A 167 -0.37 -4.63 -4.95
C SER A 167 -0.72 -3.73 -3.76
N LEU A 168 -1.43 -2.61 -3.96
CA LEU A 168 -1.87 -1.74 -2.86
C LEU A 168 -2.91 -2.45 -2.02
N LYS A 169 -3.94 -3.02 -2.65
CA LYS A 169 -5.01 -3.77 -1.96
C LYS A 169 -4.44 -4.87 -1.07
N THR A 170 -3.58 -5.73 -1.63
CA THR A 170 -2.94 -6.82 -0.87
C THR A 170 -2.03 -6.32 0.25
N THR A 171 -1.40 -5.14 0.10
CA THR A 171 -0.58 -4.54 1.16
C THR A 171 -1.45 -4.00 2.30
N ILE A 172 -2.63 -3.46 1.99
CA ILE A 172 -3.60 -3.00 3.00
C ILE A 172 -4.14 -4.19 3.80
N GLU A 173 -4.52 -5.28 3.13
CA GLU A 173 -4.98 -6.52 3.79
C GLU A 173 -3.91 -7.10 4.74
N ASP A 174 -2.65 -7.12 4.30
CA ASP A 174 -1.54 -7.57 5.15
C ASP A 174 -1.28 -6.65 6.34
N LEU A 175 -1.42 -5.33 6.18
CA LEU A 175 -1.28 -4.38 7.29
C LEU A 175 -2.38 -4.59 8.33
N GLU A 176 -3.60 -4.87 7.89
CA GLU A 176 -4.70 -5.23 8.80
C GLU A 176 -4.39 -6.52 9.55
N PHE A 177 -3.95 -7.56 8.84
CA PHE A 177 -3.54 -8.82 9.47
C PHE A 177 -2.41 -8.62 10.50
N LEU A 178 -1.39 -7.82 10.19
CA LEU A 178 -0.28 -7.52 11.09
C LEU A 178 -0.73 -6.78 12.35
N ARG A 179 -1.70 -5.86 12.24
CA ARG A 179 -2.31 -5.17 13.40
C ARG A 179 -3.05 -6.14 14.31
N GLU A 180 -3.79 -7.09 13.74
CA GLU A 180 -4.41 -8.15 14.52
C GLU A 180 -3.36 -8.99 15.24
N GLN A 181 -2.28 -9.40 14.56
CA GLN A 181 -1.22 -10.20 15.18
C GLN A 181 -0.53 -9.47 16.33
N LEU A 182 -0.27 -8.16 16.16
CA LEU A 182 0.29 -7.32 17.23
C LEU A 182 -0.66 -7.26 18.43
N THR A 183 -1.94 -7.02 18.19
CA THR A 183 -2.97 -6.99 19.26
C THR A 183 -3.01 -8.32 20.02
N MET A 184 -2.98 -9.44 19.30
CA MET A 184 -2.97 -10.78 19.90
C MET A 184 -1.74 -11.01 20.78
N MET A 185 -0.56 -10.62 20.32
CA MET A 185 0.68 -10.74 21.09
C MET A 185 0.69 -9.83 22.33
N GLU A 186 0.14 -8.63 22.22
CA GLU A 186 0.00 -7.70 23.35
C GLU A 186 -0.95 -8.26 24.42
N VAL A 187 -2.09 -8.84 24.00
CA VAL A 187 -3.01 -9.51 24.92
C VAL A 187 -2.36 -10.71 25.61
N ASN A 188 -1.62 -11.55 24.87
CA ASN A 188 -0.89 -12.68 25.45
C ASN A 188 0.16 -12.22 26.47
N THR A 189 0.89 -11.15 26.14
CA THR A 189 1.89 -10.56 27.04
C THR A 189 1.24 -10.05 28.33
N ALA A 190 0.13 -9.31 28.22
CA ALA A 190 -0.62 -8.82 29.38
C ALA A 190 -1.18 -9.97 30.24
N ARG A 191 -1.73 -11.02 29.62
CA ARG A 191 -2.21 -12.22 30.30
C ARG A 191 -1.09 -12.90 31.10
N MET A 192 0.09 -13.01 30.52
CA MET A 192 1.24 -13.63 31.17
C MET A 192 1.76 -12.80 32.35
N TYR A 193 1.84 -11.46 32.20
CA TYR A 193 2.15 -10.57 33.32
C TYR A 193 1.11 -10.67 34.44
N ASN A 194 -0.18 -10.66 34.10
CA ASN A 194 -1.26 -10.75 35.08
C ASN A 194 -1.21 -12.08 35.85
N TRP A 195 -0.92 -13.19 35.17
CA TRP A 195 -0.74 -14.50 35.79
C TRP A 195 0.46 -14.51 36.74
N ASP A 196 1.63 -13.99 36.32
CA ASP A 196 2.83 -13.96 37.17
C ASP A 196 2.63 -13.09 38.42
N VAL A 197 1.97 -11.94 38.29
CA VAL A 197 1.63 -11.08 39.43
C VAL A 197 0.68 -11.79 40.40
N LYS A 198 -0.35 -12.49 39.89
CA LYS A 198 -1.29 -13.25 40.73
C LYS A 198 -0.57 -14.36 41.50
N ARG A 199 0.34 -15.08 40.85
CA ARG A 199 1.17 -16.12 41.47
C ARG A 199 2.05 -15.56 42.59
N ARG A 200 2.81 -14.49 42.32
CA ARG A 200 3.70 -13.85 43.31
C ARG A 200 2.92 -13.35 44.54
N ARG A 201 1.74 -12.74 44.33
CA ARG A 201 0.87 -12.31 45.44
C ARG A 201 0.36 -13.49 46.28
N GLY A 202 0.01 -14.61 45.63
CA GLY A 202 -0.39 -15.84 46.31
C GLY A 202 0.70 -16.41 47.21
N GLN A 203 1.93 -16.51 46.71
CA GLN A 203 3.09 -17.00 47.47
C GLN A 203 3.39 -16.11 48.70
N VAL A 204 3.26 -14.79 48.57
CA VAL A 204 3.44 -13.85 49.69
C VAL A 204 2.33 -14.01 50.75
N ALA A 205 1.07 -14.19 50.34
CA ALA A 205 -0.03 -14.40 51.27
C ALA A 205 0.10 -15.73 52.05
N GLU A 206 0.52 -16.80 51.37
CA GLU A 206 0.70 -18.12 52.01
C GLU A 206 1.87 -18.14 53.00
N THR A 207 2.95 -17.43 52.68
CA THR A 207 4.11 -17.28 53.59
C THR A 207 3.81 -16.38 54.78
N ALA A 208 2.93 -15.39 54.64
CA ALA A 208 2.45 -14.57 55.76
C ALA A 208 1.53 -15.36 56.71
N GLY A 209 0.64 -16.20 56.17
CA GLY A 209 -0.29 -17.02 56.97
C GLY A 209 0.37 -18.16 57.76
N LYS A 210 1.55 -18.64 57.35
CA LYS A 210 2.32 -19.66 58.08
C LYS A 210 3.19 -19.08 59.21
N LYS A 211 3.29 -17.75 59.34
CA LYS A 211 4.13 -17.06 60.34
C LYS A 211 3.33 -16.40 61.48
N GLY A 212 2.00 -16.45 61.44
CA GLY A 212 1.10 -15.99 62.51
C GLY A 212 0.46 -17.16 63.24
#